data_AF-A0A9E0NB16-F1
#
_entry.id   AF-A0A9E0NB16-F1
#
_cell.length_a   1.000
_cell.length_b   1.000
_cell.length_c   1.000
_cell.angle_alpha   90.00
_cell.angle_beta   90.00
_cell.angle_gamma   90.00
#
_symmetry.space_group_name_H-M   'P 1'
#
loop_
_entity.id
_entity.type
_entity.pdbx_description
1 polymer ?
#
loop_
_entity_poly.entity_id
_entity_poly.type
_entity_poly.pdbx_seq_one_letter_code
_entity_poly.pdbx_strand_id
1 'polypeptide(L)'
;MKSSLPTLGRTLLTSALALTTAVAAGCATEEEMDECQPGDIDCSTDAPSDGKADAWDYTNDPARLANNLKYKLADLPRTGKLDKPVWKSRFPNAPATMNPIWTETYFPSAEGSTNNRWQGASVKSPLEKYDQAFNNTPGAARQPSRRCGPQAKAEWDAYLAEAGPAAKWHSQNFQYMSNGYNGRDDDSNGQTDECSGGQDGWGPDRTPAGWWGLCHAWTPASILEPEAINPVTVNGVTFDRSDIHALIMTVYDRNEALMLGGRCNADEFTPDNINRGANEECNDTNPGAMHVVLANFLGIADQAIAFDRTAGAEVWNQPIYSYEVTQQDEVTAAKANECVGASGSTWSFNSRARKLYEVRSNVEYVVEGGASKRVLAMTDYLSSDSYHYILEVGTYGKVIGGRWCSDSADSHPDFMWAPKKAATSNTGRNPGVSLEKVRELLNKSVNGDTGGGGGGGTPGTDFAAAPNAAIPDNNPTGVSSDLAVTGATGTGGGSVSVNIKHTWRGDLVVKLLRDGREIKTLHNAEGGSAQDLVNTYSLSATELGSSRNGTYTLKVVDTAAQDTGTLLDWKLSL
;
A
#
# COMPACT_ATOMS: atom_id res chain seq x y z
N MET A 1 56.40 53.20 -24.76
CA MET A 1 57.84 53.04 -24.46
C MET A 1 58.06 53.27 -22.97
N LYS A 2 58.81 52.36 -22.32
CA LYS A 2 59.36 52.40 -20.93
C LYS A 2 58.31 52.27 -19.81
N SER A 3 58.20 51.07 -19.21
CA SER A 3 58.95 50.55 -18.02
C SER A 3 58.18 50.90 -16.74
N SER A 4 57.88 50.00 -15.81
CA SER A 4 58.83 49.20 -15.03
C SER A 4 58.09 48.27 -14.05
N LEU A 5 58.56 47.03 -13.92
CA LEU A 5 58.51 46.24 -12.67
C LEU A 5 59.74 46.64 -11.82
N PRO A 6 59.73 46.56 -10.45
CA PRO A 6 60.02 45.27 -9.81
C PRO A 6 59.53 45.03 -8.34
N THR A 7 59.23 43.74 -8.06
CA THR A 7 59.59 42.84 -6.92
C THR A 7 59.51 43.16 -5.41
N LEU A 8 59.25 42.04 -4.69
CA LEU A 8 59.48 41.65 -3.28
C LEU A 8 58.42 42.10 -2.26
N GLY A 9 57.81 41.26 -1.44
CA GLY A 9 57.99 39.83 -1.11
C GLY A 9 57.56 39.63 0.35
N ARG A 10 56.82 38.55 0.66
CA ARG A 10 56.91 37.80 1.93
C ARG A 10 55.92 36.63 1.97
N THR A 11 56.54 35.46 2.06
CA THR A 11 56.05 34.13 2.36
C THR A 11 55.34 34.06 3.71
N LEU A 12 54.28 33.24 3.82
CA LEU A 12 54.04 32.40 5.00
C LEU A 12 53.14 31.21 4.63
N LEU A 13 53.64 30.03 4.99
CA LEU A 13 53.04 28.70 4.84
C LEU A 13 51.65 28.63 5.49
N THR A 14 50.75 27.88 4.86
CA THR A 14 49.83 26.99 5.60
C THR A 14 49.69 25.67 4.84
N SER A 15 50.12 24.62 5.51
CA SER A 15 50.03 23.22 5.10
C SER A 15 48.59 22.75 5.28
N ALA A 16 47.98 22.17 4.25
CA ALA A 16 46.77 21.36 4.39
C ALA A 16 47.04 19.98 3.80
N LEU A 17 46.98 19.00 4.70
CA LEU A 17 47.20 17.58 4.50
C LEU A 17 46.01 17.00 3.73
N ALA A 18 46.20 16.62 2.46
CA ALA A 18 45.19 15.88 1.71
C ALA A 18 45.23 14.40 2.12
N LEU A 19 44.27 14.00 2.95
CA LEU A 19 44.00 12.61 3.27
C LEU A 19 43.16 12.02 2.12
N THR A 20 43.78 11.24 1.24
CA THR A 20 43.08 10.46 0.21
C THR A 20 42.46 9.22 0.84
N THR A 21 41.19 9.31 1.23
CA THR A 21 40.35 8.12 1.46
C THR A 21 39.89 7.58 0.12
N ALA A 22 40.49 6.46 -0.31
CA ALA A 22 40.01 5.67 -1.43
C ALA A 22 38.66 5.04 -1.06
N VAL A 23 37.57 5.59 -1.58
CA VAL A 23 36.29 4.91 -1.64
C VAL A 23 36.36 3.98 -2.85
N ALA A 24 36.53 2.68 -2.60
CA ALA A 24 36.36 1.66 -3.62
C ALA A 24 34.86 1.52 -3.93
N ALA A 25 34.31 2.45 -4.72
CA ALA A 25 33.13 2.17 -5.51
C ALA A 25 33.60 1.31 -6.68
N GLY A 26 33.04 0.10 -6.84
CA GLY A 26 33.30 -0.72 -8.02
C GLY A 26 32.80 0.02 -9.26
N CYS A 27 33.71 0.63 -10.02
CA CYS A 27 33.41 1.22 -11.31
C CYS A 27 33.12 0.09 -12.30
N ALA A 28 31.93 0.13 -12.93
CA ALA A 28 31.67 -0.58 -14.17
C ALA A 28 32.70 -0.15 -15.23
N THR A 29 33.11 -1.05 -16.11
CA THR A 29 34.02 -0.72 -17.22
C THR A 29 33.27 0.14 -18.27
N GLU A 30 33.97 0.97 -19.05
CA GLU A 30 33.35 1.74 -20.16
C GLU A 30 32.59 0.82 -21.13
N GLU A 31 33.08 -0.40 -21.32
CA GLU A 31 32.44 -1.47 -22.08
C GLU A 31 31.13 -2.00 -21.44
N GLU A 32 30.99 -2.00 -20.10
CA GLU A 32 29.74 -2.30 -19.39
C GLU A 32 28.72 -1.15 -19.49
N MET A 33 29.14 0.07 -19.82
CA MET A 33 28.24 1.23 -20.02
C MET A 33 27.62 1.27 -21.42
N ASP A 34 28.24 0.65 -22.42
CA ASP A 34 27.75 0.59 -23.81
C ASP A 34 26.64 -0.46 -24.04
N GLU A 35 26.46 -1.42 -23.12
CA GLU A 35 25.25 -2.23 -23.05
C GLU A 35 24.20 -1.51 -22.20
N CYS A 36 23.31 -0.77 -22.87
CA CYS A 36 22.00 -0.29 -22.39
C CYS A 36 21.70 -0.70 -20.94
N GLN A 37 22.06 0.18 -19.99
CA GLN A 37 21.81 -0.08 -18.59
C GLN A 37 20.29 -0.05 -18.35
N PRO A 38 19.80 -0.77 -17.34
CA PRO A 38 18.45 -0.54 -16.84
C PRO A 38 18.30 0.92 -16.39
N GLY A 39 17.30 1.62 -16.92
CA GLY A 39 17.17 3.09 -16.89
C GLY A 39 17.51 3.79 -18.22
N ASP A 40 18.15 3.13 -19.18
CA ASP A 40 18.53 3.69 -20.49
C ASP A 40 17.42 3.46 -21.53
N ILE A 41 16.31 4.21 -21.38
CA ILE A 41 15.11 4.15 -22.24
C ILE A 41 15.42 4.41 -23.73
N ASP A 42 16.53 5.11 -24.03
CA ASP A 42 16.96 5.46 -25.40
C ASP A 42 17.45 4.25 -26.23
N CYS A 43 17.48 3.06 -25.64
CA CYS A 43 17.90 1.83 -26.32
C CYS A 43 16.80 1.12 -27.11
N SER A 44 15.53 1.52 -27.01
CA SER A 44 14.41 0.92 -27.75
C SER A 44 14.40 1.28 -29.25
N THR A 45 15.43 0.88 -30.01
CA THR A 45 15.52 1.18 -31.47
C THR A 45 15.21 0.00 -32.38
N ASP A 46 15.00 -1.20 -31.81
CA ASP A 46 14.86 -2.44 -32.57
C ASP A 46 13.39 -2.88 -32.58
N ALA A 47 12.54 -2.20 -33.35
CA ALA A 47 11.16 -2.66 -33.57
C ALA A 47 11.14 -3.74 -34.67
N PRO A 48 10.74 -4.99 -34.38
CA PRO A 48 10.50 -6.02 -35.38
C PRO A 48 9.27 -5.71 -36.27
N SER A 49 9.06 -6.54 -37.30
CA SER A 49 7.98 -6.38 -38.29
C SER A 49 6.56 -6.55 -37.73
N ASP A 50 6.42 -7.07 -36.51
CA ASP A 50 5.15 -7.24 -35.79
C ASP A 50 4.86 -6.12 -34.76
N GLY A 51 5.70 -5.07 -34.72
CA GLY A 51 5.37 -3.79 -34.08
C GLY A 51 5.77 -3.63 -32.62
N LYS A 52 6.26 -4.68 -31.92
CA LYS A 52 6.72 -4.59 -30.51
C LYS A 52 8.18 -5.01 -30.32
N ALA A 53 9.01 -4.09 -29.81
CA ALA A 53 10.40 -4.36 -29.44
C ALA A 53 10.49 -5.02 -28.04
N ASP A 54 11.38 -6.00 -27.88
CA ASP A 54 11.53 -6.72 -26.60
C ASP A 54 12.55 -6.07 -25.64
N ALA A 55 13.33 -5.10 -26.12
CA ALA A 55 14.25 -4.31 -25.33
C ALA A 55 13.52 -3.37 -24.34
N TRP A 56 14.23 -2.91 -23.30
CA TRP A 56 13.67 -1.96 -22.35
C TRP A 56 13.22 -0.66 -23.02
N ASP A 57 12.00 -0.25 -22.68
CA ASP A 57 11.39 1.00 -23.08
C ASP A 57 10.78 1.73 -21.89
N TYR A 58 10.16 2.88 -22.16
CA TYR A 58 9.58 3.68 -21.10
C TYR A 58 8.42 2.99 -20.38
N THR A 59 7.78 1.96 -20.93
CA THR A 59 6.63 1.24 -20.33
C THR A 59 7.03 -0.01 -19.57
N ASN A 60 8.08 -0.71 -20.03
CA ASN A 60 8.42 -2.05 -19.58
C ASN A 60 9.73 -2.13 -18.78
N ASP A 61 10.45 -1.01 -18.56
CA ASP A 61 11.68 -1.01 -17.76
C ASP A 61 11.39 -1.26 -16.25
N PRO A 62 11.98 -2.30 -15.63
CA PRO A 62 11.85 -2.56 -14.19
C PRO A 62 12.23 -1.37 -13.29
N ALA A 63 13.09 -0.46 -13.75
CA ALA A 63 13.51 0.73 -13.02
C ALA A 63 12.33 1.64 -12.63
N ARG A 64 11.18 1.53 -13.32
CA ARG A 64 9.93 2.22 -12.96
C ARG A 64 9.42 1.86 -11.56
N LEU A 65 9.75 0.65 -11.08
CA LEU A 65 9.33 0.19 -9.74
C LEU A 65 10.41 0.45 -8.68
N ALA A 66 11.69 0.31 -9.02
CA ALA A 66 12.79 0.60 -8.10
C ALA A 66 14.13 0.83 -8.83
N ASN A 67 14.95 1.74 -8.31
CA ASN A 67 16.21 2.12 -8.96
C ASN A 67 17.42 1.20 -8.63
N ASN A 68 17.29 0.28 -7.67
CA ASN A 68 18.41 -0.53 -7.16
C ASN A 68 18.19 -2.03 -7.40
N LEU A 69 17.76 -2.41 -8.59
CA LEU A 69 17.49 -3.79 -8.95
C LEU A 69 18.76 -4.52 -9.43
N LYS A 70 18.82 -5.82 -9.19
CA LYS A 70 19.76 -6.75 -9.79
C LYS A 70 19.22 -7.21 -11.14
N TYR A 71 20.11 -7.35 -12.12
CA TYR A 71 19.74 -7.74 -13.49
C TYR A 71 20.57 -8.89 -14.05
N LYS A 72 21.75 -9.19 -13.46
CA LYS A 72 22.56 -10.32 -13.90
C LYS A 72 21.79 -11.60 -13.57
N LEU A 73 21.48 -12.41 -14.59
CA LEU A 73 20.65 -13.61 -14.43
C LEU A 73 21.24 -14.58 -13.38
N ALA A 74 22.56 -14.63 -13.24
CA ALA A 74 23.26 -15.43 -12.23
C ALA A 74 23.05 -14.94 -10.78
N ASP A 75 22.69 -13.68 -10.58
CA ASP A 75 22.44 -13.06 -9.28
C ASP A 75 20.94 -13.10 -8.89
N LEU A 76 20.05 -13.49 -9.81
CA LEU A 76 18.62 -13.54 -9.59
C LEU A 76 18.21 -14.87 -8.93
N PRO A 77 17.58 -14.84 -7.74
CA PRO A 77 17.04 -16.05 -7.14
C PRO A 77 15.96 -16.68 -8.04
N ARG A 78 15.88 -18.01 -8.02
CA ARG A 78 14.84 -18.75 -8.74
C ARG A 78 13.56 -18.94 -7.93
N THR A 79 13.57 -18.58 -6.66
CA THR A 79 12.43 -18.68 -5.76
C THR A 79 12.39 -17.46 -4.87
N GLY A 80 11.21 -16.98 -4.56
CA GLY A 80 11.03 -15.93 -3.56
C GLY A 80 9.58 -15.86 -3.11
N LYS A 81 9.38 -15.34 -1.90
CA LYS A 81 8.05 -15.19 -1.31
C LYS A 81 8.04 -14.05 -0.32
N LEU A 82 6.89 -13.40 -0.23
CA LEU A 82 6.66 -12.34 0.76
C LEU A 82 6.41 -12.97 2.12
N ASP A 83 7.46 -13.43 2.81
CA ASP A 83 7.33 -14.04 4.14
C ASP A 83 7.17 -13.02 5.27
N LYS A 84 7.64 -11.80 5.04
CA LYS A 84 7.67 -10.74 6.05
C LYS A 84 6.63 -9.68 5.74
N PRO A 85 5.76 -9.32 6.70
CA PRO A 85 4.79 -8.26 6.50
C PRO A 85 5.49 -6.91 6.35
N VAL A 86 5.27 -6.24 5.21
CA VAL A 86 5.83 -4.90 4.93
C VAL A 86 5.26 -3.80 5.82
N TRP A 87 4.11 -4.06 6.44
CA TRP A 87 3.44 -3.14 7.36
C TRP A 87 4.00 -3.16 8.78
N LYS A 88 4.89 -4.11 9.12
CA LYS A 88 5.36 -4.36 10.49
C LYS A 88 6.00 -3.14 11.16
N SER A 89 6.72 -2.32 10.42
CA SER A 89 7.34 -1.09 10.94
C SER A 89 6.29 -0.04 11.35
N ARG A 90 5.14 0.00 10.65
CA ARG A 90 4.00 0.89 10.99
C ARG A 90 3.15 0.34 12.13
N PHE A 91 3.10 -0.99 12.28
CA PHE A 91 2.33 -1.69 13.30
C PHE A 91 3.25 -2.58 14.16
N PRO A 92 4.14 -1.97 14.98
CA PRO A 92 5.15 -2.74 15.72
C PRO A 92 4.54 -3.72 16.72
N ASN A 93 3.33 -3.45 17.24
CA ASN A 93 2.65 -4.30 18.21
C ASN A 93 1.91 -5.50 17.59
N ALA A 94 1.64 -5.46 16.29
CA ALA A 94 0.97 -6.55 15.59
C ALA A 94 1.81 -7.84 15.61
N PRO A 95 1.25 -9.03 15.87
CA PRO A 95 2.03 -10.26 15.91
C PRO A 95 2.85 -10.47 14.63
N ALA A 96 4.14 -10.77 14.77
CA ALA A 96 5.04 -10.98 13.63
C ALA A 96 4.71 -12.25 12.82
N THR A 97 3.90 -13.15 13.38
CA THR A 97 3.42 -14.39 12.77
C THR A 97 2.14 -14.21 11.94
N MET A 98 1.62 -12.99 11.84
CA MET A 98 0.45 -12.72 11.00
C MET A 98 0.76 -12.95 9.54
N ASN A 99 -0.27 -13.31 8.78
CA ASN A 99 -0.16 -13.41 7.34
C ASN A 99 0.34 -12.07 6.76
N PRO A 100 1.29 -12.12 5.82
CA PRO A 100 1.82 -10.92 5.17
C PRO A 100 0.78 -10.27 4.25
N ILE A 101 -0.20 -11.06 3.79
CA ILE A 101 -1.30 -10.66 2.94
C ILE A 101 -2.59 -11.28 3.51
N TRP A 102 -3.67 -10.52 3.58
CA TRP A 102 -4.99 -11.05 3.97
C TRP A 102 -5.97 -11.12 2.80
N THR A 103 -6.79 -12.17 2.79
CA THR A 103 -7.87 -12.35 1.82
C THR A 103 -9.16 -11.68 2.29
N GLU A 104 -9.92 -11.13 1.35
CA GLU A 104 -11.24 -10.53 1.58
C GLU A 104 -12.06 -10.57 0.30
N THR A 105 -13.35 -10.31 0.38
CA THR A 105 -14.13 -10.02 -0.82
C THR A 105 -13.68 -8.71 -1.46
N TYR A 106 -13.76 -8.62 -2.78
CA TYR A 106 -13.58 -7.37 -3.52
C TYR A 106 -14.77 -6.39 -3.34
N PHE A 107 -15.76 -6.69 -2.50
CA PHE A 107 -16.96 -5.87 -2.25
C PHE A 107 -17.61 -5.37 -3.56
N PRO A 108 -18.31 -6.28 -4.28
CA PRO A 108 -18.86 -5.98 -5.60
C PRO A 108 -19.74 -4.74 -5.58
N SER A 109 -19.60 -3.88 -6.59
CA SER A 109 -20.40 -2.66 -6.75
C SER A 109 -21.87 -2.96 -6.93
N ALA A 110 -22.20 -4.03 -7.68
CA ALA A 110 -23.57 -4.51 -7.85
C ALA A 110 -24.25 -4.88 -6.52
N GLU A 111 -23.48 -5.24 -5.49
CA GLU A 111 -23.98 -5.56 -4.15
C GLU A 111 -24.05 -4.35 -3.21
N GLY A 112 -23.68 -3.16 -3.69
CA GLY A 112 -23.58 -1.94 -2.89
C GLY A 112 -22.20 -1.71 -2.27
N SER A 113 -21.19 -2.47 -2.71
CA SER A 113 -19.78 -2.35 -2.27
C SER A 113 -19.66 -2.34 -0.73
N THR A 114 -18.87 -1.45 -0.15
CA THR A 114 -18.68 -1.32 1.31
C THR A 114 -19.90 -0.78 2.05
N ASN A 115 -20.98 -0.44 1.31
CA ASN A 115 -22.30 -0.20 1.87
C ASN A 115 -23.18 -1.46 1.89
N ASN A 116 -22.69 -2.62 1.45
CA ASN A 116 -23.42 -3.88 1.56
C ASN A 116 -23.62 -4.28 3.03
N ARG A 117 -24.85 -4.65 3.40
CA ARG A 117 -25.18 -5.25 4.70
C ARG A 117 -24.85 -6.76 4.68
N TRP A 118 -23.56 -7.06 4.58
CA TRP A 118 -23.03 -8.43 4.37
C TRP A 118 -23.42 -9.44 5.48
N GLN A 119 -23.73 -8.95 6.69
CA GLN A 119 -24.21 -9.79 7.81
C GLN A 119 -25.73 -10.03 7.79
N GLY A 120 -26.41 -9.60 6.73
CA GLY A 120 -27.87 -9.65 6.58
C GLY A 120 -28.53 -8.29 6.74
N ALA A 121 -29.72 -8.14 6.16
CA ALA A 121 -30.42 -6.86 6.00
C ALA A 121 -30.71 -6.10 7.30
N SER A 122 -30.74 -6.77 8.46
CA SER A 122 -30.97 -6.16 9.78
C SER A 122 -29.72 -5.59 10.43
N VAL A 123 -28.53 -5.91 9.93
CA VAL A 123 -27.24 -5.44 10.47
C VAL A 123 -26.71 -4.33 9.58
N LYS A 124 -26.36 -3.18 10.17
CA LYS A 124 -25.81 -2.03 9.45
C LYS A 124 -24.55 -2.42 8.66
N SER A 125 -24.39 -1.81 7.49
CA SER A 125 -23.21 -1.98 6.64
C SER A 125 -21.95 -1.41 7.32
N PRO A 126 -20.73 -1.74 6.85
CA PRO A 126 -19.50 -1.14 7.35
C PRO A 126 -19.54 0.39 7.38
N LEU A 127 -20.02 1.03 6.31
CA LEU A 127 -20.11 2.49 6.23
C LEU A 127 -21.21 3.08 7.14
N GLU A 128 -22.36 2.42 7.26
CA GLU A 128 -23.41 2.85 8.20
C GLU A 128 -22.93 2.75 9.66
N LYS A 129 -22.17 1.68 10.00
CA LYS A 129 -21.53 1.53 11.30
C LYS A 129 -20.51 2.64 11.55
N TYR A 130 -19.70 2.96 10.54
CA TYR A 130 -18.72 4.05 10.64
C TYR A 130 -19.40 5.40 10.86
N ASP A 131 -20.47 5.70 10.11
CA ASP A 131 -21.24 6.92 10.29
C ASP A 131 -21.84 7.03 11.69
N GLN A 132 -22.36 5.93 12.23
CA GLN A 132 -22.90 5.88 13.59
C GLN A 132 -21.80 6.10 14.65
N ALA A 133 -20.64 5.46 14.49
CA ALA A 133 -19.56 5.52 15.48
C ALA A 133 -18.78 6.84 15.44
N PHE A 134 -18.55 7.42 14.25
CA PHE A 134 -17.57 8.49 14.08
C PHE A 134 -18.14 9.78 13.47
N ASN A 135 -19.30 9.72 12.82
CA ASN A 135 -19.99 10.86 12.23
C ASN A 135 -21.32 11.18 12.95
N ASN A 136 -21.56 10.55 14.12
CA ASN A 136 -22.74 10.74 14.98
C ASN A 136 -24.08 10.66 14.23
N THR A 137 -24.16 9.80 13.20
CA THR A 137 -25.37 9.64 12.39
C THR A 137 -25.85 8.19 12.46
N PRO A 138 -26.96 7.89 13.17
CA PRO A 138 -27.45 6.51 13.31
C PRO A 138 -27.82 5.82 11.99
N GLY A 139 -28.15 6.60 10.96
CA GLY A 139 -28.50 6.10 9.63
C GLY A 139 -29.87 5.41 9.56
N ALA A 140 -30.32 5.12 8.35
CA ALA A 140 -31.62 4.51 8.09
C ALA A 140 -31.80 3.12 8.72
N ALA A 141 -32.97 2.82 9.29
CA ALA A 141 -33.23 1.52 9.90
C ALA A 141 -33.09 0.36 8.88
N ARG A 142 -33.48 0.59 7.63
CA ARG A 142 -33.42 -0.37 6.53
C ARG A 142 -32.76 0.26 5.31
N GLN A 143 -32.04 -0.56 4.55
CA GLN A 143 -31.65 -0.19 3.19
C GLN A 143 -32.81 -0.39 2.22
N PRO A 144 -32.77 0.23 1.04
CA PRO A 144 -33.70 -0.02 -0.05
C PRO A 144 -33.78 -1.52 -0.36
N SER A 145 -34.99 -2.01 -0.59
CA SER A 145 -35.25 -3.39 -1.01
C SER A 145 -34.94 -3.60 -2.49
N ARG A 146 -34.98 -2.52 -3.27
CA ARG A 146 -34.68 -2.50 -4.70
C ARG A 146 -33.36 -1.78 -4.94
N ARG A 147 -32.43 -2.46 -5.61
CA ARG A 147 -31.20 -1.83 -6.12
C ARG A 147 -31.48 -0.97 -7.34
N CYS A 148 -32.42 -1.43 -8.17
CA CYS A 148 -32.85 -0.78 -9.39
C CYS A 148 -34.34 -1.00 -9.68
N GLY A 149 -34.85 -0.30 -10.67
CA GLY A 149 -36.20 -0.33 -11.19
C GLY A 149 -36.92 1.00 -10.98
N PRO A 150 -38.06 1.24 -11.66
CA PRO A 150 -38.83 2.48 -11.56
C PRO A 150 -39.30 2.88 -10.14
N GLN A 151 -39.27 1.91 -9.21
CA GLN A 151 -39.64 2.09 -7.80
C GLN A 151 -38.43 2.29 -6.88
N ALA A 152 -37.21 2.01 -7.36
CA ALA A 152 -35.99 2.08 -6.56
C ALA A 152 -35.68 3.51 -6.15
N LYS A 153 -35.87 4.49 -7.05
CA LYS A 153 -35.61 5.90 -6.75
C LYS A 153 -36.26 6.38 -5.45
N ALA A 154 -37.55 6.10 -5.25
CA ALA A 154 -38.26 6.55 -4.05
C ALA A 154 -37.71 5.90 -2.76
N GLU A 155 -37.32 4.62 -2.82
CA GLU A 155 -36.70 3.93 -1.68
C GLU A 155 -35.31 4.48 -1.38
N TRP A 156 -34.52 4.75 -2.42
CA TRP A 156 -33.18 5.33 -2.28
C TRP A 156 -33.24 6.77 -1.78
N ASP A 157 -34.16 7.61 -2.27
CA ASP A 157 -34.34 8.96 -1.77
C ASP A 157 -34.66 8.96 -0.26
N ALA A 158 -35.53 8.05 0.18
CA ALA A 158 -35.86 7.87 1.60
C ALA A 158 -34.64 7.41 2.42
N TYR A 159 -33.90 6.42 1.93
CA TYR A 159 -32.67 5.96 2.58
C TYR A 159 -31.62 7.06 2.68
N LEU A 160 -31.36 7.78 1.59
CA LEU A 160 -30.34 8.83 1.50
C LEU A 160 -30.70 10.04 2.37
N ALA A 161 -31.98 10.30 2.65
CA ALA A 161 -32.40 11.34 3.58
C ALA A 161 -31.92 11.07 5.02
N GLU A 162 -31.79 9.80 5.41
CA GLU A 162 -31.38 9.36 6.75
C GLU A 162 -29.93 8.88 6.82
N ALA A 163 -29.33 8.48 5.69
CA ALA A 163 -27.96 7.97 5.63
C ALA A 163 -26.93 9.00 6.08
N GLY A 164 -25.92 8.52 6.83
CA GLY A 164 -24.78 9.33 7.22
C GLY A 164 -23.88 9.69 6.03
N PRO A 165 -22.94 10.63 6.23
CA PRO A 165 -22.15 11.18 5.13
C PRO A 165 -21.33 10.14 4.37
N ALA A 166 -20.75 9.14 5.05
CA ALA A 166 -19.93 8.13 4.38
C ALA A 166 -20.81 7.17 3.55
N ALA A 167 -21.88 6.63 4.14
CA ALA A 167 -22.80 5.73 3.45
C ALA A 167 -23.52 6.42 2.28
N LYS A 168 -23.93 7.67 2.49
CA LYS A 168 -24.63 8.49 1.48
C LYS A 168 -23.73 8.80 0.29
N TRP A 169 -22.51 9.28 0.56
CA TRP A 169 -21.54 9.58 -0.50
C TRP A 169 -21.24 8.33 -1.32
N HIS A 170 -21.02 7.18 -0.65
CA HIS A 170 -20.68 5.94 -1.34
C HIS A 170 -21.77 5.51 -2.29
N SER A 171 -23.02 5.48 -1.83
CA SER A 171 -24.15 5.15 -2.68
C SER A 171 -24.23 6.08 -3.89
N GLN A 172 -24.11 7.38 -3.70
CA GLN A 172 -24.31 8.37 -4.78
C GLN A 172 -23.15 8.48 -5.77
N ASN A 173 -21.91 8.14 -5.40
CA ASN A 173 -20.73 8.51 -6.18
C ASN A 173 -19.85 7.32 -6.57
N PHE A 174 -19.99 6.18 -5.91
CA PHE A 174 -19.11 5.06 -6.19
C PHE A 174 -19.57 4.29 -7.44
N GLN A 175 -18.68 4.22 -8.43
CA GLN A 175 -18.77 3.38 -9.63
C GLN A 175 -20.16 3.37 -10.32
N TYR A 176 -20.77 4.54 -10.48
CA TYR A 176 -22.06 4.72 -11.16
C TYR A 176 -23.23 3.89 -10.59
N MET A 177 -23.12 3.40 -9.34
CA MET A 177 -24.22 2.66 -8.70
C MET A 177 -25.53 3.46 -8.67
N SER A 178 -25.43 4.79 -8.61
CA SER A 178 -26.59 5.69 -8.62
C SER A 178 -27.44 5.62 -9.88
N ASN A 179 -26.88 5.18 -11.01
CA ASN A 179 -27.61 5.14 -12.26
C ASN A 179 -28.79 4.17 -12.20
N GLY A 180 -28.66 3.08 -11.44
CA GLY A 180 -29.76 2.15 -11.26
C GLY A 180 -30.92 2.71 -10.42
N TYR A 181 -30.85 3.92 -9.87
CA TYR A 181 -31.93 4.48 -9.02
C TYR A 181 -32.07 6.01 -9.12
N ASN A 182 -31.55 6.62 -10.18
CA ASN A 182 -31.57 8.07 -10.35
C ASN A 182 -32.88 8.56 -11.00
N GLY A 183 -33.74 7.65 -11.48
CA GLY A 183 -35.01 7.92 -12.15
C GLY A 183 -34.84 8.40 -13.58
N ARG A 184 -33.73 8.07 -14.23
CA ARG A 184 -33.41 8.44 -15.62
C ARG A 184 -33.35 7.19 -16.49
N ASP A 185 -33.32 7.45 -17.78
CA ASP A 185 -33.06 6.49 -18.85
C ASP A 185 -31.71 6.89 -19.47
N ASP A 186 -30.62 6.43 -18.82
CA ASP A 186 -29.22 6.72 -19.11
C ASP A 186 -28.67 5.95 -20.34
N ASP A 187 -29.42 4.98 -20.87
CA ASP A 187 -29.14 4.29 -22.14
C ASP A 187 -30.08 4.67 -23.31
N SER A 188 -31.12 5.46 -23.02
CA SER A 188 -32.10 5.98 -23.99
C SER A 188 -32.96 4.90 -24.67
N ASN A 189 -33.23 3.78 -24.01
CA ASN A 189 -34.03 2.68 -24.54
C ASN A 189 -35.55 2.81 -24.22
N GLY A 190 -35.95 3.83 -23.46
CA GLY A 190 -37.34 4.12 -23.08
C GLY A 190 -37.79 3.53 -21.74
N GLN A 191 -36.89 2.91 -20.98
CA GLN A 191 -37.14 2.40 -19.63
C GLN A 191 -36.18 3.08 -18.65
N THR A 192 -36.62 3.26 -17.42
CA THR A 192 -35.84 3.96 -16.39
C THR A 192 -35.32 3.00 -15.34
N ASP A 193 -34.08 3.20 -14.87
CA ASP A 193 -33.47 2.50 -13.75
C ASP A 193 -33.46 0.96 -13.95
N GLU A 194 -33.06 0.43 -15.09
CA GLU A 194 -33.27 -0.99 -15.41
C GLU A 194 -32.33 -1.97 -14.68
N CYS A 195 -32.76 -3.23 -14.55
CA CYS A 195 -32.04 -4.27 -13.81
C CYS A 195 -31.48 -5.42 -14.67
N SER A 196 -31.85 -5.55 -15.95
CA SER A 196 -31.45 -6.67 -16.82
C SER A 196 -30.16 -6.45 -17.63
N GLY A 197 -29.11 -7.20 -17.26
CA GLY A 197 -27.69 -7.17 -17.71
C GLY A 197 -27.34 -6.73 -19.14
N GLY A 198 -26.45 -5.75 -19.25
CA GLY A 198 -25.73 -5.43 -20.48
C GLY A 198 -24.63 -6.45 -20.76
N GLN A 199 -24.33 -6.64 -22.05
CA GLN A 199 -23.41 -7.67 -22.56
C GLN A 199 -21.99 -7.14 -22.82
N ASP A 200 -21.69 -5.86 -22.52
CA ASP A 200 -20.51 -5.13 -23.00
C ASP A 200 -19.67 -4.47 -21.86
N GLY A 201 -19.73 -5.03 -20.65
CA GLY A 201 -18.96 -4.53 -19.50
C GLY A 201 -19.65 -3.42 -18.70
N TRP A 202 -20.83 -2.99 -19.14
CA TRP A 202 -21.79 -2.21 -18.37
C TRP A 202 -23.06 -3.04 -18.12
N GLY A 203 -23.68 -2.86 -16.96
CA GLY A 203 -25.08 -3.27 -16.78
C GLY A 203 -26.01 -2.36 -17.58
N PRO A 204 -27.30 -2.73 -17.74
CA PRO A 204 -28.29 -1.84 -18.35
C PRO A 204 -28.31 -0.50 -17.61
N ASP A 205 -28.65 0.57 -18.31
CA ASP A 205 -28.65 1.92 -17.76
C ASP A 205 -27.27 2.38 -17.22
N ARG A 206 -26.18 1.84 -17.77
CA ARG A 206 -24.80 2.10 -17.34
C ARG A 206 -24.55 1.79 -15.85
N THR A 207 -25.21 0.75 -15.33
CA THR A 207 -24.96 0.25 -13.98
C THR A 207 -23.65 -0.55 -13.88
N PRO A 208 -23.03 -0.67 -12.70
CA PRO A 208 -21.80 -1.45 -12.54
C PRO A 208 -21.98 -2.93 -12.90
N ALA A 209 -21.05 -3.50 -13.67
CA ALA A 209 -21.02 -4.93 -13.97
C ALA A 209 -20.65 -5.77 -12.74
N GLY A 210 -20.92 -7.08 -12.78
CA GLY A 210 -20.71 -7.97 -11.64
C GLY A 210 -19.27 -8.04 -11.14
N TRP A 211 -18.28 -7.92 -12.03
CA TRP A 211 -16.85 -7.94 -11.71
C TRP A 211 -16.34 -6.59 -11.15
N TRP A 212 -17.14 -5.52 -11.23
CA TRP A 212 -16.75 -4.22 -10.69
C TRP A 212 -16.77 -4.24 -9.17
N GLY A 213 -15.74 -3.67 -8.56
CA GLY A 213 -15.66 -3.50 -7.12
C GLY A 213 -14.33 -2.87 -6.71
N LEU A 214 -13.74 -3.42 -5.66
CA LEU A 214 -12.59 -2.87 -4.96
C LEU A 214 -11.37 -3.80 -5.00
N CYS A 215 -11.19 -4.65 -6.02
CA CYS A 215 -10.00 -5.51 -6.12
C CYS A 215 -8.70 -4.67 -6.14
N HIS A 216 -8.71 -3.51 -6.81
CA HIS A 216 -7.61 -2.52 -6.83
C HIS A 216 -7.35 -1.84 -5.49
N ALA A 217 -8.32 -1.87 -4.57
CA ALA A 217 -8.21 -1.28 -3.24
C ALA A 217 -7.91 -2.32 -2.16
N TRP A 218 -8.46 -3.52 -2.30
CA TRP A 218 -8.15 -4.69 -1.48
C TRP A 218 -6.69 -5.06 -1.60
N THR A 219 -6.18 -5.27 -2.82
CA THR A 219 -4.80 -5.67 -3.09
C THR A 219 -3.75 -4.85 -2.32
N PRO A 220 -3.74 -3.50 -2.38
CA PRO A 220 -2.76 -2.71 -1.65
C PRO A 220 -3.08 -2.65 -0.16
N ALA A 221 -4.35 -2.67 0.26
CA ALA A 221 -4.71 -2.70 1.67
C ALA A 221 -4.26 -4.00 2.33
N SER A 222 -4.39 -5.13 1.63
CA SER A 222 -4.02 -6.46 2.12
C SER A 222 -2.54 -6.64 2.34
N ILE A 223 -1.73 -6.00 1.51
CA ILE A 223 -0.28 -6.04 1.64
C ILE A 223 0.23 -4.97 2.61
N LEU A 224 -0.37 -3.77 2.64
CA LEU A 224 0.16 -2.62 3.37
C LEU A 224 -0.44 -2.41 4.76
N GLU A 225 -1.47 -3.13 5.14
CA GLU A 225 -2.13 -3.01 6.44
C GLU A 225 -2.25 -4.42 7.07
N PRO A 226 -2.10 -4.57 8.40
CA PRO A 226 -2.27 -5.87 9.04
C PRO A 226 -3.71 -6.37 8.91
N GLU A 227 -3.90 -7.68 9.03
CA GLU A 227 -5.23 -8.28 9.06
C GLU A 227 -5.99 -7.93 10.34
N ALA A 228 -7.25 -7.52 10.25
CA ALA A 228 -8.12 -7.40 11.42
C ALA A 228 -8.42 -8.79 12.01
N ILE A 229 -8.11 -9.00 13.29
CA ILE A 229 -8.25 -10.31 13.95
C ILE A 229 -9.49 -10.35 14.85
N ASN A 230 -9.66 -9.33 15.69
CA ASN A 230 -10.68 -9.30 16.72
C ASN A 230 -11.77 -8.26 16.40
N PRO A 231 -13.04 -8.52 16.75
CA PRO A 231 -14.07 -7.50 16.66
C PRO A 231 -13.74 -6.34 17.62
N VAL A 232 -14.09 -5.11 17.22
CA VAL A 232 -13.81 -3.90 17.99
C VAL A 232 -15.09 -3.13 18.20
N THR A 233 -15.37 -2.75 19.45
CA THR A 233 -16.47 -1.83 19.77
C THR A 233 -15.95 -0.43 20.04
N VAL A 234 -16.44 0.56 19.28
CA VAL A 234 -16.17 1.99 19.48
C VAL A 234 -17.50 2.74 19.50
N ASN A 235 -17.70 3.61 20.48
CA ASN A 235 -18.91 4.43 20.62
C ASN A 235 -20.22 3.62 20.56
N GLY A 236 -20.22 2.42 21.15
CA GLY A 236 -21.37 1.52 21.19
C GLY A 236 -21.65 0.77 19.88
N VAL A 237 -20.77 0.88 18.88
CA VAL A 237 -20.88 0.18 17.59
C VAL A 237 -19.78 -0.86 17.47
N THR A 238 -20.16 -2.10 17.16
CA THR A 238 -19.22 -3.21 16.95
C THR A 238 -18.90 -3.41 15.48
N PHE A 239 -17.61 -3.36 15.17
CA PHE A 239 -17.00 -3.65 13.88
C PHE A 239 -16.39 -5.05 13.94
N ASP A 240 -16.91 -5.97 13.12
CA ASP A 240 -16.28 -7.28 12.89
C ASP A 240 -15.13 -7.13 11.86
N ARG A 241 -14.30 -8.17 11.70
CA ARG A 241 -13.14 -8.19 10.78
C ARG A 241 -13.44 -7.57 9.42
N SER A 242 -14.43 -8.09 8.68
CA SER A 242 -14.73 -7.57 7.35
C SER A 242 -15.37 -6.19 7.34
N ASP A 243 -15.90 -5.68 8.47
CA ASP A 243 -16.27 -4.26 8.55
C ASP A 243 -15.03 -3.37 8.53
N ILE A 244 -13.99 -3.75 9.27
CA ILE A 244 -12.73 -3.00 9.32
C ILE A 244 -12.01 -3.08 7.96
N HIS A 245 -11.99 -4.27 7.34
CA HIS A 245 -11.44 -4.45 5.99
C HIS A 245 -12.19 -3.62 4.94
N ALA A 246 -13.52 -3.65 4.96
CA ALA A 246 -14.33 -2.80 4.06
C ALA A 246 -13.95 -1.32 4.19
N LEU A 247 -13.80 -0.81 5.42
CA LEU A 247 -13.48 0.58 5.66
C LEU A 247 -12.07 0.96 5.19
N ILE A 248 -11.06 0.11 5.41
CA ILE A 248 -9.71 0.40 4.92
C ILE A 248 -9.65 0.32 3.39
N MET A 249 -10.41 -0.61 2.77
CA MET A 249 -10.57 -0.68 1.33
C MET A 249 -11.25 0.57 0.75
N THR A 250 -12.27 1.13 1.43
CA THR A 250 -12.87 2.41 1.02
C THR A 250 -11.83 3.54 0.96
N VAL A 251 -10.85 3.53 1.86
CA VAL A 251 -9.77 4.53 1.88
C VAL A 251 -8.74 4.27 0.77
N TYR A 252 -8.45 3.00 0.49
CA TYR A 252 -7.49 2.54 -0.52
C TYR A 252 -8.03 2.52 -1.96
N ASP A 253 -9.33 2.79 -2.16
CA ASP A 253 -9.94 3.03 -3.48
C ASP A 253 -9.15 4.08 -4.30
N ARG A 254 -8.48 4.99 -3.60
CA ARG A 254 -7.37 5.78 -4.15
C ARG A 254 -6.09 5.47 -3.39
N ASN A 255 -5.07 5.04 -4.12
CA ASN A 255 -3.75 4.73 -3.59
C ASN A 255 -2.65 5.26 -4.52
N GLU A 256 -1.45 5.40 -3.97
CA GLU A 256 -0.24 5.73 -4.73
C GLU A 256 0.52 4.43 -5.03
N ALA A 257 0.81 4.20 -6.31
CA ALA A 257 1.51 3.02 -6.80
C ALA A 257 2.55 3.39 -7.85
N LEU A 258 3.53 2.52 -8.05
CA LEU A 258 4.42 2.51 -9.20
C LEU A 258 3.94 1.43 -10.17
N MET A 259 3.92 1.73 -11.47
CA MET A 259 3.36 0.87 -12.51
C MET A 259 4.45 0.39 -13.46
N LEU A 260 4.38 -0.89 -13.83
CA LEU A 260 5.18 -1.54 -14.87
C LEU A 260 4.24 -2.20 -15.87
N GLY A 261 4.46 -1.94 -17.16
CA GLY A 261 3.47 -2.26 -18.19
C GLY A 261 2.24 -1.34 -18.12
N GLY A 262 1.29 -1.60 -18.99
CA GLY A 262 0.05 -0.87 -19.18
C GLY A 262 -0.92 -1.71 -20.00
N ARG A 263 -2.14 -1.20 -20.16
CA ARG A 263 -3.22 -1.98 -20.77
C ARG A 263 -3.13 -2.03 -22.28
N CYS A 264 -3.49 -3.18 -22.86
CA CYS A 264 -3.91 -3.30 -24.25
C CYS A 264 -5.32 -2.67 -24.44
N ASN A 265 -5.42 -1.34 -24.53
CA ASN A 265 -6.70 -0.69 -24.85
C ASN A 265 -6.97 -0.79 -26.36
N ALA A 266 -7.60 -1.86 -26.84
CA ALA A 266 -8.30 -1.82 -28.13
C ALA A 266 -9.60 -1.03 -27.95
N ASP A 267 -9.91 -0.11 -28.87
CA ASP A 267 -11.02 0.85 -28.73
C ASP A 267 -12.42 0.19 -28.62
N GLU A 268 -12.56 -1.10 -28.96
CA GLU A 268 -13.73 -1.93 -28.68
C GLU A 268 -13.25 -3.37 -28.46
N PHE A 269 -13.57 -4.02 -27.33
CA PHE A 269 -13.33 -5.46 -27.15
C PHE A 269 -14.41 -6.24 -27.92
N THR A 270 -14.08 -6.75 -29.11
CA THR A 270 -14.90 -7.69 -29.87
C THR A 270 -14.42 -9.12 -29.58
N PRO A 271 -15.29 -10.15 -29.76
CA PRO A 271 -14.86 -11.56 -29.68
C PRO A 271 -13.66 -11.90 -30.58
N ASP A 272 -13.42 -11.10 -31.62
CA ASP A 272 -12.35 -11.26 -32.60
C ASP A 272 -11.04 -10.53 -32.22
N ASN A 273 -11.04 -9.70 -31.16
CA ASN A 273 -9.84 -8.99 -30.68
C ASN A 273 -9.58 -9.14 -29.18
N ILE A 274 -10.33 -10.03 -28.52
CA ILE A 274 -10.13 -10.45 -27.13
C ILE A 274 -8.77 -11.14 -26.91
N ASN A 275 -8.08 -11.52 -27.98
CA ASN A 275 -6.75 -12.15 -27.98
C ASN A 275 -5.76 -11.31 -28.81
N ARG A 276 -5.54 -10.03 -28.46
CA ARG A 276 -4.30 -9.38 -28.92
C ARG A 276 -3.16 -9.95 -28.09
N GLY A 277 -2.39 -10.85 -28.69
CA GLY A 277 -1.30 -11.51 -27.99
C GLY A 277 -0.27 -10.51 -27.50
N ALA A 278 0.40 -10.85 -26.39
CA ALA A 278 1.43 -10.08 -25.71
C ALA A 278 2.59 -9.56 -26.57
N ASN A 279 2.71 -10.13 -27.77
CA ASN A 279 3.79 -9.94 -28.71
C ASN A 279 3.41 -9.00 -29.88
N GLU A 280 2.17 -8.53 -29.94
CA GLU A 280 1.72 -7.46 -30.84
C GLU A 280 1.89 -6.08 -30.15
N GLU A 281 1.81 -4.95 -30.89
CA GLU A 281 2.01 -3.56 -30.40
C GLU A 281 1.04 -3.20 -29.24
N CYS A 282 1.35 -3.69 -28.04
CA CYS A 282 0.66 -3.47 -26.78
C CYS A 282 1.67 -3.11 -25.67
N ASN A 283 1.20 -2.32 -24.71
CA ASN A 283 1.95 -1.89 -23.52
C ASN A 283 2.01 -2.93 -22.39
N ASP A 284 1.65 -4.18 -22.64
CA ASP A 284 1.57 -5.25 -21.65
C ASP A 284 2.93 -5.67 -21.07
N THR A 285 2.90 -6.42 -19.97
CA THR A 285 4.11 -6.75 -19.20
C THR A 285 5.12 -7.56 -20.01
N ASN A 286 6.33 -7.02 -20.20
CA ASN A 286 7.46 -7.75 -20.74
C ASN A 286 7.91 -8.86 -19.76
N PRO A 287 8.08 -10.13 -20.20
CA PRO A 287 8.38 -11.24 -19.29
C PRO A 287 9.79 -11.16 -18.70
N GLY A 288 10.74 -10.52 -19.39
CA GLY A 288 12.05 -10.18 -18.82
C GLY A 288 11.92 -9.22 -17.65
N ALA A 289 11.05 -8.23 -17.77
CA ALA A 289 10.78 -7.28 -16.71
C ALA A 289 10.09 -7.94 -15.51
N MET A 290 9.07 -8.78 -15.77
CA MET A 290 8.42 -9.60 -14.74
C MET A 290 9.45 -10.45 -13.98
N HIS A 291 10.33 -11.15 -14.69
CA HIS A 291 11.34 -12.01 -14.09
C HIS A 291 12.29 -11.23 -13.17
N VAL A 292 12.80 -10.09 -13.63
CA VAL A 292 13.67 -9.20 -12.83
C VAL A 292 12.93 -8.68 -11.60
N VAL A 293 11.69 -8.21 -11.74
CA VAL A 293 10.90 -7.65 -10.63
C VAL A 293 10.60 -8.70 -9.58
N LEU A 294 10.08 -9.87 -9.96
CA LEU A 294 9.76 -10.94 -9.02
C LEU A 294 11.01 -11.37 -8.24
N ALA A 295 12.14 -11.56 -8.94
CA ALA A 295 13.39 -11.96 -8.31
C ALA A 295 13.92 -10.95 -7.30
N ASN A 296 13.83 -9.66 -7.62
CA ASN A 296 14.27 -8.62 -6.69
C ASN A 296 13.29 -8.41 -5.53
N PHE A 297 12.00 -8.30 -5.82
CA PHE A 297 11.01 -7.94 -4.82
C PHE A 297 10.80 -9.09 -3.83
N LEU A 298 10.57 -10.31 -4.33
CA LEU A 298 10.22 -11.45 -3.49
C LEU A 298 11.44 -12.33 -3.15
N GLY A 299 12.47 -12.33 -4.00
CA GLY A 299 13.68 -13.13 -3.79
C GLY A 299 14.77 -12.42 -2.96
N ILE A 300 14.85 -11.08 -3.02
CA ILE A 300 15.96 -10.31 -2.43
C ILE A 300 15.50 -9.35 -1.34
N ALA A 301 14.41 -8.60 -1.53
CA ALA A 301 14.12 -7.40 -0.74
C ALA A 301 12.87 -7.46 0.16
N ASP A 302 12.13 -8.59 0.20
CA ASP A 302 10.83 -8.72 0.90
C ASP A 302 9.87 -7.56 0.59
N GLN A 303 9.73 -7.20 -0.70
CA GLN A 303 8.91 -6.08 -1.17
C GLN A 303 7.56 -6.54 -1.73
N ALA A 304 6.56 -5.67 -1.53
CA ALA A 304 5.21 -5.84 -2.02
C ALA A 304 5.11 -5.65 -3.53
N ILE A 305 4.45 -6.57 -4.21
CA ILE A 305 4.14 -6.47 -5.63
C ILE A 305 2.77 -7.08 -5.92
N ALA A 306 2.06 -6.49 -6.87
CA ALA A 306 0.75 -6.91 -7.33
C ALA A 306 0.72 -6.92 -8.86
N PHE A 307 -0.33 -7.51 -9.41
CA PHE A 307 -0.55 -7.58 -10.85
C PHE A 307 -2.03 -7.60 -11.21
N ASP A 308 -2.32 -7.22 -12.45
CA ASP A 308 -3.54 -7.62 -13.13
C ASP A 308 -3.29 -8.98 -13.81
N ARG A 309 -3.96 -10.03 -13.34
CA ARG A 309 -3.68 -11.40 -13.82
C ARG A 309 -4.25 -11.69 -15.21
N THR A 310 -5.20 -10.87 -15.69
CA THR A 310 -5.93 -11.12 -16.93
C THR A 310 -5.55 -10.12 -18.01
N ALA A 311 -5.14 -10.59 -19.18
CA ALA A 311 -4.92 -9.77 -20.37
C ALA A 311 -6.22 -9.36 -21.11
N GLY A 312 -7.35 -9.34 -20.40
CA GLY A 312 -8.70 -9.18 -20.96
C GLY A 312 -9.36 -7.83 -20.67
N ALA A 313 -10.65 -7.73 -20.99
CA ALA A 313 -11.43 -6.52 -20.74
C ALA A 313 -11.64 -6.24 -19.23
N GLU A 314 -11.80 -7.30 -18.44
CA GLU A 314 -11.91 -7.23 -16.98
C GLU A 314 -10.53 -6.99 -16.35
N VAL A 315 -10.48 -6.16 -15.31
CA VAL A 315 -9.25 -5.86 -14.56
C VAL A 315 -9.34 -6.53 -13.21
N TRP A 316 -8.44 -7.48 -12.95
CA TRP A 316 -8.42 -8.27 -11.70
C TRP A 316 -7.08 -8.12 -11.00
N ASN A 317 -7.04 -7.17 -10.05
CA ASN A 317 -5.86 -6.92 -9.25
C ASN A 317 -5.75 -7.95 -8.13
N GLN A 318 -4.58 -8.59 -8.05
CA GLN A 318 -4.28 -9.59 -7.03
C GLN A 318 -2.91 -9.32 -6.39
N PRO A 319 -2.74 -9.54 -5.08
CA PRO A 319 -1.45 -9.44 -4.42
C PRO A 319 -0.62 -10.72 -4.66
N ILE A 320 0.60 -10.56 -5.17
CA ILE A 320 1.50 -11.69 -5.42
C ILE A 320 2.13 -12.13 -4.09
N TYR A 321 2.08 -13.43 -3.81
CA TYR A 321 2.66 -14.03 -2.61
C TYR A 321 4.03 -14.64 -2.86
N SER A 322 4.18 -15.43 -3.94
CA SER A 322 5.43 -16.16 -4.23
C SER A 322 5.68 -16.31 -5.73
N TYR A 323 6.91 -16.65 -6.08
CA TYR A 323 7.25 -17.16 -7.41
C TYR A 323 8.29 -18.29 -7.33
N GLU A 324 8.25 -19.17 -8.32
CA GLU A 324 9.21 -20.25 -8.53
C GLU A 324 9.52 -20.43 -10.02
N VAL A 325 10.80 -20.31 -10.37
CA VAL A 325 11.33 -20.66 -11.69
C VAL A 325 11.64 -22.16 -11.72
N THR A 326 10.78 -22.92 -12.38
CA THR A 326 10.86 -24.39 -12.48
C THR A 326 11.76 -24.87 -13.62
N GLN A 327 11.95 -24.03 -14.64
CA GLN A 327 12.85 -24.29 -15.77
C GLN A 327 13.60 -23.00 -16.13
N GLN A 328 14.90 -23.11 -16.46
CA GLN A 328 15.72 -22.01 -16.97
C GLN A 328 16.91 -22.58 -17.75
N ASP A 329 16.68 -22.93 -19.01
CA ASP A 329 17.65 -23.61 -19.86
C ASP A 329 18.15 -22.68 -20.97
N GLU A 330 19.47 -22.64 -21.21
CA GLU A 330 20.02 -21.89 -22.35
C GLU A 330 19.62 -22.60 -23.65
N VAL A 331 19.01 -21.87 -24.58
CA VAL A 331 18.46 -22.41 -25.82
C VAL A 331 19.05 -21.73 -27.06
N THR A 332 19.00 -22.43 -28.19
CA THR A 332 19.37 -21.84 -29.49
C THR A 332 18.28 -20.88 -29.97
N ALA A 333 18.63 -19.93 -30.84
CA ALA A 333 17.65 -19.05 -31.47
C ALA A 333 16.54 -19.81 -32.23
N ALA A 334 16.86 -20.94 -32.87
CA ALA A 334 15.86 -21.77 -33.52
C ALA A 334 14.82 -22.33 -32.54
N LYS A 335 15.26 -22.75 -31.35
CA LYS A 335 14.37 -23.25 -30.30
C LYS A 335 13.55 -22.14 -29.65
N ALA A 336 14.17 -20.98 -29.40
CA ALA A 336 13.47 -19.82 -28.89
C ALA A 336 12.38 -19.33 -29.87
N ASN A 337 12.69 -19.29 -31.18
CA ASN A 337 11.72 -18.94 -32.22
C ASN A 337 10.52 -19.89 -32.23
N GLU A 338 10.76 -21.21 -32.11
CA GLU A 338 9.68 -22.20 -31.99
C GLU A 338 8.74 -21.89 -30.81
N CYS A 339 9.30 -21.51 -29.66
CA CYS A 339 8.55 -21.20 -28.44
C CYS A 339 7.56 -20.05 -28.66
N VAL A 340 7.97 -19.01 -29.38
CA VAL A 340 7.17 -17.78 -29.59
C VAL A 340 6.34 -17.83 -30.88
N GLY A 341 6.24 -18.98 -31.53
CA GLY A 341 5.48 -19.17 -32.77
C GLY A 341 6.16 -18.59 -34.01
N ALA A 342 7.44 -18.25 -33.91
CA ALA A 342 8.27 -17.77 -35.01
C ALA A 342 9.08 -18.92 -35.65
N SER A 343 9.79 -18.60 -36.74
CA SER A 343 10.65 -19.57 -37.44
C SER A 343 11.98 -18.94 -37.85
N GLY A 344 12.97 -19.79 -38.13
CA GLY A 344 14.31 -19.37 -38.54
C GLY A 344 15.37 -19.61 -37.48
N SER A 345 16.64 -19.40 -37.85
CA SER A 345 17.81 -19.69 -37.00
C SER A 345 18.40 -18.46 -36.31
N THR A 346 17.78 -17.29 -36.46
CA THR A 346 18.24 -16.01 -35.91
C THR A 346 17.14 -15.43 -35.03
N TRP A 347 17.53 -14.84 -33.90
CA TRP A 347 16.63 -14.10 -33.02
C TRP A 347 16.57 -12.64 -33.48
N SER A 348 15.40 -12.21 -33.94
CA SER A 348 15.20 -10.88 -34.55
C SER A 348 14.50 -9.87 -33.65
N PHE A 349 13.97 -10.30 -32.51
CA PHE A 349 13.12 -9.47 -31.64
C PHE A 349 13.92 -8.54 -30.72
N ASN A 350 15.17 -8.92 -30.43
CA ASN A 350 16.16 -8.07 -29.78
C ASN A 350 17.56 -8.41 -30.31
N SER A 351 18.11 -7.54 -31.18
CA SER A 351 19.41 -7.79 -31.81
C SER A 351 20.59 -7.74 -30.83
N ARG A 352 20.36 -7.18 -29.63
CA ARG A 352 21.34 -7.12 -28.54
C ARG A 352 21.39 -8.40 -27.71
N ALA A 353 20.40 -9.29 -27.83
CA ALA A 353 20.44 -10.60 -27.18
C ALA A 353 21.68 -11.39 -27.63
N ARG A 354 22.41 -11.96 -26.67
CA ARG A 354 23.57 -12.85 -26.90
C ARG A 354 23.28 -14.26 -26.48
N LYS A 355 22.49 -14.42 -25.43
CA LYS A 355 22.00 -15.71 -24.94
C LYS A 355 20.49 -15.64 -24.76
N LEU A 356 19.85 -16.77 -24.98
CA LEU A 356 18.41 -16.94 -24.81
C LEU A 356 18.18 -18.06 -23.81
N TYR A 357 17.25 -17.86 -22.90
CA TYR A 357 16.86 -18.89 -21.94
C TYR A 357 15.37 -19.18 -22.06
N GLU A 358 14.99 -20.44 -22.23
CA GLU A 358 13.60 -20.88 -22.12
C GLU A 358 13.27 -21.06 -20.63
N VAL A 359 12.25 -20.35 -20.16
CA VAL A 359 11.91 -20.24 -18.74
C VAL A 359 10.47 -20.62 -18.51
N ARG A 360 10.26 -21.49 -17.51
CA ARG A 360 8.94 -21.75 -16.91
C ARG A 360 8.93 -21.26 -15.48
N SER A 361 7.89 -20.51 -15.13
CA SER A 361 7.72 -19.90 -13.82
C SER A 361 6.31 -20.12 -13.32
N ASN A 362 6.16 -20.42 -12.03
CA ASN A 362 4.89 -20.37 -11.31
C ASN A 362 4.86 -19.11 -10.46
N VAL A 363 3.71 -18.43 -10.41
CA VAL A 363 3.47 -17.27 -9.55
C VAL A 363 2.24 -17.56 -8.71
N GLU A 364 2.42 -17.58 -7.39
CA GLU A 364 1.31 -17.72 -6.45
C GLU A 364 0.83 -16.36 -5.97
N TYR A 365 -0.48 -16.20 -5.86
CA TYR A 365 -1.15 -14.98 -5.44
C TYR A 365 -2.37 -15.32 -4.59
N VAL A 366 -2.81 -14.36 -3.78
CA VAL A 366 -4.02 -14.52 -2.96
C VAL A 366 -5.23 -14.14 -3.80
N VAL A 367 -6.30 -14.94 -3.75
CA VAL A 367 -7.61 -14.65 -4.39
C VAL A 367 -8.65 -14.18 -3.38
N GLU A 368 -9.78 -13.72 -3.88
CA GLU A 368 -10.88 -13.20 -3.08
C GLU A 368 -11.47 -14.25 -2.12
N GLY A 369 -11.78 -13.77 -0.92
CA GLY A 369 -12.54 -14.49 0.09
C GLY A 369 -13.98 -14.01 0.18
N GLY A 370 -14.72 -14.57 1.14
CA GLY A 370 -16.03 -14.05 1.52
C GLY A 370 -15.94 -13.13 2.73
N ALA A 371 -16.81 -12.11 2.79
CA ALA A 371 -16.95 -11.29 4.00
C ALA A 371 -17.23 -12.17 5.22
N SER A 372 -16.47 -11.98 6.28
CA SER A 372 -16.37 -12.90 7.41
C SER A 372 -16.11 -12.16 8.72
N LYS A 373 -16.69 -12.68 9.81
CA LYS A 373 -16.37 -12.23 11.18
C LYS A 373 -15.04 -12.78 11.68
N ARG A 374 -14.60 -13.91 11.12
CA ARG A 374 -13.39 -14.63 11.52
C ARG A 374 -12.27 -14.43 10.51
N VAL A 375 -11.03 -14.54 11.00
CA VAL A 375 -9.83 -14.64 10.17
C VAL A 375 -9.98 -15.80 9.18
N LEU A 376 -9.54 -15.54 7.94
CA LEU A 376 -9.50 -16.53 6.87
C LEU A 376 -8.05 -16.96 6.69
N ALA A 377 -7.79 -18.26 6.59
CA ALA A 377 -6.44 -18.77 6.40
C ALA A 377 -5.98 -18.43 4.98
N MET A 378 -5.00 -17.53 4.82
CA MET A 378 -4.47 -17.09 3.52
C MET A 378 -4.14 -18.27 2.59
N THR A 379 -3.60 -19.36 3.14
CA THR A 379 -3.22 -20.57 2.40
C THR A 379 -4.38 -21.26 1.70
N ASP A 380 -5.61 -21.11 2.19
CA ASP A 380 -6.80 -21.68 1.57
C ASP A 380 -7.27 -20.86 0.34
N TYR A 381 -6.68 -19.68 0.17
CA TYR A 381 -7.00 -18.70 -0.88
C TYR A 381 -5.75 -18.39 -1.73
N LEU A 382 -4.78 -19.29 -1.78
CA LEU A 382 -3.69 -19.20 -2.75
C LEU A 382 -4.13 -19.85 -4.07
N SER A 383 -3.86 -19.14 -5.16
CA SER A 383 -3.96 -19.65 -6.53
C SER A 383 -2.59 -19.50 -7.19
N SER A 384 -2.37 -20.22 -8.29
CA SER A 384 -1.12 -20.20 -9.04
C SER A 384 -1.39 -20.10 -10.53
N ASP A 385 -0.65 -19.22 -11.19
CA ASP A 385 -0.59 -19.13 -12.65
C ASP A 385 0.81 -19.56 -13.11
N SER A 386 0.88 -20.21 -14.27
CA SER A 386 2.14 -20.69 -14.87
C SER A 386 2.46 -19.90 -16.14
N TYR A 387 3.71 -19.49 -16.25
CA TYR A 387 4.21 -18.58 -17.27
C TYR A 387 5.37 -19.22 -18.02
N HIS A 388 5.36 -19.10 -19.35
CA HIS A 388 6.36 -19.65 -20.25
C HIS A 388 6.88 -18.58 -21.22
N TYR A 389 8.19 -18.32 -21.18
CA TYR A 389 8.79 -17.22 -21.92
C TYR A 389 10.25 -17.47 -22.25
N ILE A 390 10.74 -16.73 -23.24
CA ILE A 390 12.16 -16.60 -23.55
C ILE A 390 12.70 -15.38 -22.83
N LEU A 391 13.77 -15.54 -22.05
CA LEU A 391 14.58 -14.44 -21.53
C LEU A 391 15.71 -14.10 -22.47
N GLU A 392 15.92 -12.81 -22.67
CA GLU A 392 17.00 -12.27 -23.48
C GLU A 392 18.12 -11.75 -22.58
N VAL A 393 19.33 -12.26 -22.80
CA VAL A 393 20.49 -11.95 -21.96
C VAL A 393 21.61 -11.35 -22.81
N GLY A 394 22.12 -10.19 -22.39
CA GLY A 394 23.21 -9.46 -23.04
C GLY A 394 24.60 -10.08 -22.80
N THR A 395 25.66 -9.42 -23.31
CA THR A 395 27.04 -9.92 -23.25
C THR A 395 27.54 -10.04 -21.81
N TYR A 396 27.12 -9.15 -20.90
CA TYR A 396 27.52 -9.20 -19.48
C TYR A 396 26.61 -10.06 -18.59
N GLY A 397 25.74 -10.88 -19.18
CA GLY A 397 24.85 -11.77 -18.43
C GLY A 397 23.66 -11.07 -17.76
N LYS A 398 23.39 -9.81 -18.10
CA LYS A 398 22.20 -9.08 -17.65
C LYS A 398 20.98 -9.47 -18.49
N VAL A 399 19.82 -9.61 -17.84
CA VAL A 399 18.53 -9.67 -18.53
C VAL A 399 18.26 -8.31 -19.16
N ILE A 400 17.95 -8.30 -20.45
CA ILE A 400 17.74 -7.09 -21.27
C ILE A 400 16.40 -7.07 -22.02
N GLY A 401 15.56 -8.07 -21.76
CA GLY A 401 14.27 -8.24 -22.40
C GLY A 401 13.76 -9.67 -22.25
N GLY A 402 12.66 -9.95 -22.96
CA GLY A 402 12.07 -11.26 -23.04
C GLY A 402 10.81 -11.25 -23.89
N ARG A 403 10.40 -12.44 -24.33
CA ARG A 403 9.21 -12.64 -25.16
C ARG A 403 8.37 -13.80 -24.66
N TRP A 404 7.05 -13.63 -24.66
CA TRP A 404 6.13 -14.69 -24.23
C TRP A 404 6.07 -15.80 -25.27
N CYS A 405 6.13 -17.05 -24.81
CA CYS A 405 5.88 -18.20 -25.68
C CYS A 405 4.40 -18.29 -26.02
N SER A 406 4.05 -18.96 -27.13
CA SER A 406 2.69 -18.97 -27.68
C SER A 406 1.64 -19.51 -26.70
N ASP A 407 2.02 -20.37 -25.75
CA ASP A 407 1.15 -20.91 -24.70
C ASP A 407 0.93 -19.95 -23.51
N SER A 408 1.69 -18.87 -23.41
CA SER A 408 1.49 -17.79 -22.41
C SER A 408 1.25 -16.41 -23.04
N ALA A 409 1.25 -16.29 -24.36
CA ALA A 409 1.06 -15.01 -25.05
C ALA A 409 -0.33 -14.38 -24.87
N ASP A 410 -1.35 -15.18 -24.55
CA ASP A 410 -2.70 -14.71 -24.21
C ASP A 410 -3.05 -14.95 -22.72
N SER A 411 -2.09 -15.48 -21.95
CA SER A 411 -2.27 -15.87 -20.54
C SER A 411 -1.07 -15.39 -19.72
N HIS A 412 -0.94 -14.07 -19.69
CA HIS A 412 0.11 -13.32 -19.03
C HIS A 412 -0.48 -12.12 -18.27
N PRO A 413 0.27 -11.53 -17.32
CA PRO A 413 -0.18 -10.33 -16.63
C PRO A 413 -0.24 -9.12 -17.58
N ASP A 414 -1.33 -8.35 -17.54
CA ASP A 414 -1.45 -7.11 -18.33
C ASP A 414 -0.46 -6.06 -17.80
N PHE A 415 -0.48 -5.80 -16.50
CA PHE A 415 0.48 -4.91 -15.83
C PHE A 415 0.83 -5.42 -14.42
N MET A 416 2.01 -4.99 -13.94
CA MET A 416 2.45 -5.18 -12.56
C MET A 416 2.56 -3.84 -11.85
N TRP A 417 2.38 -3.83 -10.53
CA TRP A 417 2.46 -2.59 -9.78
C TRP A 417 2.86 -2.78 -8.32
N ALA A 418 3.62 -1.82 -7.81
CA ALA A 418 4.11 -1.81 -6.43
C ALA A 418 3.32 -0.76 -5.61
N PRO A 419 2.53 -1.18 -4.62
CA PRO A 419 1.74 -0.27 -3.82
C PRO A 419 2.62 0.49 -2.81
N LYS A 420 2.43 1.81 -2.67
CA LYS A 420 3.20 2.64 -1.72
C LYS A 420 2.42 2.95 -0.46
N LYS A 421 1.21 3.50 -0.61
CA LYS A 421 0.34 3.96 0.49
C LYS A 421 -1.05 4.33 -0.04
N ALA A 422 -2.02 4.42 0.86
CA ALA A 422 -3.27 5.12 0.58
C ALA A 422 -2.99 6.56 0.10
N ALA A 423 -3.81 7.06 -0.83
CA ALA A 423 -3.61 8.38 -1.41
C ALA A 423 -3.71 9.46 -0.32
N THR A 424 -2.88 10.49 -0.45
CA THR A 424 -2.92 11.66 0.44
C THR A 424 -4.08 12.60 0.10
N SER A 425 -4.50 12.63 -1.17
CA SER A 425 -5.69 13.35 -1.62
C SER A 425 -6.97 12.58 -1.31
N ASN A 426 -8.01 13.29 -0.88
CA ASN A 426 -9.37 12.75 -0.77
C ASN A 426 -10.16 12.84 -2.08
N THR A 427 -9.60 13.42 -3.14
CA THR A 427 -10.29 13.58 -4.43
C THR A 427 -10.63 12.21 -5.01
N GLY A 428 -11.91 11.99 -5.28
CA GLY A 428 -12.40 10.77 -5.93
C GLY A 428 -12.39 9.52 -5.06
N ARG A 429 -12.16 9.62 -3.75
CA ARG A 429 -12.50 8.60 -2.74
C ARG A 429 -13.54 9.12 -1.76
N ASN A 430 -14.13 8.23 -0.96
CA ASN A 430 -15.14 8.60 0.02
C ASN A 430 -14.58 9.56 1.09
N PRO A 431 -14.99 10.83 1.13
CA PRO A 431 -14.45 11.82 2.06
C PRO A 431 -14.99 11.63 3.49
N GLY A 432 -16.04 10.82 3.66
CA GLY A 432 -16.65 10.55 4.96
C GLY A 432 -15.88 9.56 5.83
N VAL A 433 -14.84 8.92 5.29
CA VAL A 433 -14.02 7.89 5.98
C VAL A 433 -12.59 8.39 6.16
N SER A 434 -12.09 8.41 7.40
CA SER A 434 -10.74 8.87 7.76
C SER A 434 -9.80 7.67 7.90
N LEU A 435 -8.64 7.75 7.26
CA LEU A 435 -7.59 6.74 7.37
C LEU A 435 -7.15 6.55 8.82
N GLU A 436 -7.02 7.65 9.57
CA GLU A 436 -6.57 7.64 10.96
C GLU A 436 -7.55 6.86 11.85
N LYS A 437 -8.86 7.14 11.73
CA LYS A 437 -9.91 6.43 12.49
C LYS A 437 -10.00 4.96 12.12
N VAL A 438 -9.85 4.62 10.84
CA VAL A 438 -9.86 3.21 10.40
C VAL A 438 -8.62 2.47 10.92
N ARG A 439 -7.43 3.10 10.90
CA ARG A 439 -6.22 2.51 11.50
C ARG A 439 -6.31 2.40 13.02
N GLU A 440 -7.08 3.24 13.70
CA GLU A 440 -7.38 3.06 15.12
C GLU A 440 -8.17 1.76 15.36
N LEU A 441 -9.25 1.53 14.58
CA LEU A 441 -9.99 0.27 14.62
C LEU A 441 -9.08 -0.93 14.34
N LEU A 442 -8.24 -0.83 13.31
CA LEU A 442 -7.33 -1.90 12.93
C LEU A 442 -6.32 -2.21 14.04
N ASN A 443 -5.72 -1.18 14.64
CA ASN A 443 -4.83 -1.33 15.78
C ASN A 443 -5.51 -2.01 16.97
N LYS A 444 -6.74 -1.62 17.31
CA LYS A 444 -7.52 -2.26 18.38
C LYS A 444 -7.80 -3.73 18.05
N SER A 445 -8.20 -4.00 16.81
CA SER A 445 -8.52 -5.34 16.32
C SER A 445 -7.32 -6.27 16.40
N VAL A 446 -6.16 -5.81 15.94
CA VAL A 446 -4.93 -6.61 15.93
C VAL A 446 -4.41 -6.88 17.35
N ASN A 447 -4.53 -5.91 18.26
CA ASN A 447 -4.01 -6.04 19.62
C ASN A 447 -5.00 -6.69 20.61
N GLY A 448 -6.20 -7.09 20.17
CA GLY A 448 -7.20 -7.73 21.02
C GLY A 448 -7.88 -6.79 22.01
N ASP A 449 -7.87 -5.48 21.74
CA ASP A 449 -8.63 -4.48 22.48
C ASP A 449 -10.10 -4.52 22.01
N THR A 450 -10.82 -5.57 22.41
CA THR A 450 -12.15 -5.92 21.89
C THR A 450 -13.29 -5.02 22.35
N GLY A 451 -13.01 -3.93 23.08
CA GLY A 451 -14.01 -2.93 23.46
C GLY A 451 -15.26 -3.45 24.20
N GLY A 452 -15.23 -4.70 24.69
CA GLY A 452 -16.45 -5.43 25.06
C GLY A 452 -16.23 -6.51 26.12
N GLY A 453 -15.72 -6.10 27.29
CA GLY A 453 -15.71 -6.89 28.51
C GLY A 453 -15.99 -5.98 29.69
N GLY A 454 -17.26 -5.85 30.08
CA GLY A 454 -17.68 -5.01 31.20
C GLY A 454 -17.11 -5.50 32.53
N GLY A 455 -16.02 -4.89 32.96
CA GLY A 455 -15.90 -4.37 34.32
C GLY A 455 -15.99 -2.86 34.18
N GLY A 456 -16.91 -2.21 34.90
CA GLY A 456 -17.11 -0.75 34.82
C GLY A 456 -15.79 0.02 34.95
N GLY A 457 -15.22 0.40 33.81
CA GLY A 457 -14.22 1.42 33.66
C GLY A 457 -14.90 2.55 32.92
N THR A 458 -15.19 3.62 33.65
CA THR A 458 -15.47 4.96 33.13
C THR A 458 -14.60 5.24 31.89
N PRO A 459 -15.07 6.00 30.87
CA PRO A 459 -14.20 6.49 29.80
C PRO A 459 -12.90 6.97 30.42
N GLY A 460 -11.76 6.49 29.90
CA GLY A 460 -10.47 6.89 30.43
C GLY A 460 -10.44 8.41 30.52
N THR A 461 -10.23 8.95 31.71
CA THR A 461 -10.38 10.39 31.91
C THR A 461 -9.16 11.06 31.32
N ASP A 462 -9.38 11.96 30.36
CA ASP A 462 -8.32 12.73 29.73
C ASP A 462 -7.92 13.89 30.66
N PHE A 463 -6.64 13.93 31.00
CA PHE A 463 -6.01 15.03 31.69
C PHE A 463 -4.95 15.61 30.75
N ALA A 464 -4.87 16.93 30.63
CA ALA A 464 -3.92 17.57 29.72
C ALA A 464 -3.25 18.78 30.38
N ALA A 465 -2.01 19.04 29.97
CA ALA A 465 -1.29 20.26 30.30
C ALA A 465 -0.61 20.83 29.04
N ALA A 466 -0.71 22.14 28.87
CA ALA A 466 -0.10 22.88 27.78
C ALA A 466 0.84 23.96 28.35
N PRO A 467 2.00 23.57 28.92
CA PRO A 467 2.86 24.49 29.65
C PRO A 467 3.57 25.50 28.73
N ASN A 468 3.68 25.22 27.43
CA ASN A 468 4.45 26.01 26.47
C ASN A 468 5.82 26.42 27.03
N ALA A 469 6.51 25.46 27.66
CA ALA A 469 7.69 25.72 28.47
C ALA A 469 8.97 25.42 27.71
N ALA A 470 9.95 26.33 27.81
CA ALA A 470 11.26 26.16 27.17
C ALA A 470 12.02 24.99 27.79
N ILE A 471 12.66 24.18 26.93
CA ILE A 471 13.57 23.12 27.32
C ILE A 471 14.98 23.73 27.37
N PRO A 472 15.64 23.76 28.55
CA PRO A 472 17.00 24.29 28.63
C PRO A 472 18.02 23.37 27.96
N ASP A 473 18.86 23.94 27.08
CA ASP A 473 19.93 23.27 26.33
C ASP A 473 20.97 22.60 27.25
N ASN A 474 21.32 21.34 26.93
CA ASN A 474 22.28 20.50 27.65
C ASN A 474 22.23 20.60 29.18
N ASN A 475 21.04 20.67 29.76
CA ASN A 475 20.89 20.90 31.19
C ASN A 475 20.16 19.72 31.87
N PRO A 476 20.82 18.99 32.78
CA PRO A 476 20.24 17.81 33.42
C PRO A 476 19.02 18.13 34.31
N THR A 477 18.79 19.40 34.63
CA THR A 477 17.56 19.85 35.31
C THR A 477 16.34 19.65 34.41
N GLY A 478 16.49 19.95 33.10
CA GLY A 478 15.41 19.90 32.11
C GLY A 478 14.23 20.82 32.42
N VAL A 479 13.10 20.52 31.80
CA VAL A 479 11.79 21.11 32.10
C VAL A 479 10.86 20.04 32.68
N SER A 480 9.94 20.44 33.54
CA SER A 480 8.90 19.57 34.11
C SER A 480 7.54 20.24 34.03
N SER A 481 6.52 19.45 33.72
CA SER A 481 5.12 19.88 33.68
C SER A 481 4.29 18.94 34.54
N ASP A 482 3.67 19.49 35.58
CA ASP A 482 2.81 18.76 36.50
C ASP A 482 1.35 18.77 36.05
N LEU A 483 0.67 17.67 36.29
CA LEU A 483 -0.73 17.44 35.98
C LEU A 483 -1.37 16.71 37.16
N ALA A 484 -2.24 17.43 37.90
CA ALA A 484 -2.97 16.86 39.02
C ALA A 484 -4.12 15.98 38.52
N VAL A 485 -4.07 14.69 38.84
CA VAL A 485 -5.10 13.71 38.49
C VAL A 485 -5.91 13.38 39.74
N THR A 486 -7.20 13.76 39.71
CA THR A 486 -8.16 13.47 40.78
C THR A 486 -9.43 12.86 40.20
N GLY A 487 -10.03 11.91 40.90
CA GLY A 487 -11.26 11.24 40.45
C GLY A 487 -11.05 10.21 39.34
N ALA A 488 -9.81 9.88 38.99
CA ALA A 488 -9.51 8.81 38.05
C ALA A 488 -9.85 7.44 38.67
N THR A 489 -10.72 6.69 37.99
CA THR A 489 -11.19 5.37 38.41
C THR A 489 -10.91 4.35 37.30
N GLY A 490 -10.18 3.29 37.60
CA GLY A 490 -9.87 2.25 36.63
C GLY A 490 -8.63 1.45 37.01
N THR A 491 -8.56 0.19 36.56
CA THR A 491 -7.40 -0.70 36.74
C THR A 491 -6.73 -1.09 35.41
N GLY A 492 -7.23 -0.56 34.28
CA GLY A 492 -6.70 -0.80 32.94
C GLY A 492 -5.42 -0.02 32.62
N GLY A 493 -4.86 -0.23 31.44
CA GLY A 493 -3.76 0.61 30.92
C GLY A 493 -4.23 2.03 30.58
N GLY A 494 -3.29 2.89 30.20
CA GLY A 494 -3.54 4.27 29.77
C GLY A 494 -2.62 4.67 28.62
N SER A 495 -2.55 5.96 28.32
CA SER A 495 -1.59 6.48 27.34
C SER A 495 -1.11 7.89 27.70
N VAL A 496 0.09 8.24 27.22
CA VAL A 496 0.63 9.59 27.23
C VAL A 496 0.93 10.05 25.82
N SER A 497 0.25 11.08 25.35
CA SER A 497 0.59 11.81 24.13
C SER A 497 1.48 13.00 24.48
N VAL A 498 2.53 13.22 23.72
CA VAL A 498 3.44 14.38 23.88
C VAL A 498 3.53 15.15 22.56
N ASN A 499 3.61 16.47 22.67
CA ASN A 499 3.88 17.39 21.59
C ASN A 499 5.03 18.33 22.00
N ILE A 500 6.23 18.02 21.53
CA ILE A 500 7.44 18.75 21.85
C ILE A 500 8.06 19.25 20.55
N LYS A 501 8.29 20.56 20.47
CA LYS A 501 9.06 21.16 19.39
C LYS A 501 10.54 21.10 19.74
N HIS A 502 11.39 20.56 18.87
CA HIS A 502 12.84 20.50 19.07
C HIS A 502 13.55 20.35 17.72
N THR A 503 14.73 20.96 17.56
CA THR A 503 15.47 20.81 16.32
C THR A 503 15.87 19.35 16.08
N TRP A 504 16.30 18.62 17.13
CA TRP A 504 16.79 17.25 17.05
C TRP A 504 16.17 16.41 18.18
N ARG A 505 15.23 15.51 17.83
CA ARG A 505 14.54 14.68 18.83
C ARG A 505 15.46 13.66 19.49
N GLY A 506 16.57 13.31 18.84
CA GLY A 506 17.60 12.40 19.35
C GLY A 506 18.31 12.92 20.60
N ASP A 507 18.17 14.19 20.94
CA ASP A 507 18.83 14.75 22.12
C ASP A 507 17.96 14.68 23.38
N LEU A 508 16.68 14.36 23.20
CA LEU A 508 15.69 14.40 24.27
C LEU A 508 15.65 13.09 25.06
N VAL A 509 15.49 13.21 26.37
CA VAL A 509 15.03 12.14 27.26
C VAL A 509 13.72 12.60 27.90
N VAL A 510 12.65 11.83 27.70
CA VAL A 510 11.31 12.13 28.20
C VAL A 510 10.86 11.04 29.16
N LYS A 511 10.48 11.43 30.36
CA LYS A 511 10.06 10.54 31.44
C LYS A 511 8.73 10.96 32.02
N LEU A 512 7.92 9.96 32.35
CA LEU A 512 6.70 10.13 33.10
C LEU A 512 6.93 9.71 34.55
N LEU A 513 6.65 10.61 35.47
CA LEU A 513 6.68 10.37 36.90
C LEU A 513 5.26 10.46 37.46
N ARG A 514 5.01 9.74 38.56
CA ARG A 514 3.86 9.96 39.43
C ARG A 514 4.32 10.12 40.87
N ASP A 515 3.87 11.20 41.50
CA ASP A 515 4.20 11.55 42.89
C ASP A 515 5.72 11.52 43.14
N GLY A 516 6.50 12.02 42.17
CA GLY A 516 7.96 12.08 42.21
C GLY A 516 8.69 10.76 41.90
N ARG A 517 7.98 9.65 41.65
CA ARG A 517 8.58 8.38 41.21
C ARG A 517 8.44 8.20 39.70
N GLU A 518 9.53 7.90 39.02
CA GLU A 518 9.48 7.50 37.61
C GLU A 518 8.68 6.20 37.43
N ILE A 519 7.67 6.27 36.55
CA ILE A 519 6.83 5.11 36.20
C ILE A 519 7.10 4.63 34.77
N LYS A 520 7.62 5.49 33.89
CA LYS A 520 8.00 5.12 32.53
C LYS A 520 8.98 6.11 31.91
N THR A 521 10.02 5.60 31.24
CA THR A 521 10.77 6.38 30.24
C THR A 521 10.03 6.26 28.90
N LEU A 522 9.60 7.40 28.35
CA LEU A 522 8.81 7.48 27.13
C LEU A 522 9.72 7.57 25.89
N HIS A 523 10.79 8.36 25.99
CA HIS A 523 11.75 8.60 24.92
C HIS A 523 13.14 8.71 25.53
N ASN A 524 14.15 8.11 24.91
CA ASN A 524 15.50 7.99 25.45
C ASN A 524 16.55 8.18 24.34
N ALA A 525 16.63 9.41 23.85
CA ALA A 525 17.63 9.85 22.87
C ALA A 525 17.62 9.06 21.54
N GLU A 526 16.46 8.54 21.13
CA GLU A 526 16.30 7.88 19.83
C GLU A 526 15.87 8.85 18.71
N GLY A 527 16.10 8.48 17.45
CA GLY A 527 15.61 9.22 16.28
C GLY A 527 16.60 10.20 15.63
N GLY A 528 17.82 10.32 16.16
CA GLY A 528 18.90 11.10 15.54
C GLY A 528 18.51 12.55 15.24
N SER A 529 18.84 13.03 14.03
CA SER A 529 18.59 14.41 13.59
C SER A 529 17.14 14.69 13.14
N ALA A 530 16.19 13.80 13.41
CA ALA A 530 14.78 14.06 13.10
C ALA A 530 14.23 15.16 14.01
N GLN A 531 13.51 16.13 13.45
CA GLN A 531 12.95 17.24 14.22
C GLN A 531 11.67 16.84 14.97
N ASP A 532 11.36 17.53 16.06
CA ASP A 532 10.14 17.44 16.87
C ASP A 532 9.81 16.06 17.44
N LEU A 533 9.08 16.00 18.55
CA LEU A 533 8.58 14.76 19.13
C LEU A 533 7.07 14.86 19.35
N VAL A 534 6.33 14.38 18.36
CA VAL A 534 4.88 14.17 18.41
C VAL A 534 4.62 12.68 18.41
N ASN A 535 4.31 12.12 19.58
CA ASN A 535 4.13 10.68 19.74
C ASN A 535 3.16 10.34 20.87
N THR A 536 2.60 9.12 20.85
CA THR A 536 1.75 8.58 21.92
C THR A 536 2.32 7.27 22.43
N TYR A 537 2.47 7.17 23.75
CA TYR A 537 3.05 6.04 24.45
C TYR A 537 2.00 5.33 25.28
N SER A 538 1.92 4.00 25.19
CA SER A 538 1.01 3.21 26.03
C SER A 538 1.57 3.05 27.45
N LEU A 539 0.68 3.07 28.44
CA LEU A 539 0.96 2.77 29.85
C LEU A 539 0.26 1.48 30.21
N SER A 540 0.99 0.53 30.79
CA SER A 540 0.41 -0.70 31.34
C SER A 540 -0.27 -0.43 32.68
N ALA A 541 -1.24 -1.29 33.01
CA ALA A 541 -1.87 -1.28 34.33
C ALA A 541 -0.85 -1.39 35.48
N THR A 542 0.24 -2.13 35.26
CA THR A 542 1.33 -2.33 36.23
C THR A 542 2.14 -1.05 36.46
N GLU A 543 2.52 -0.35 35.39
CA GLU A 543 3.23 0.95 35.49
C GLU A 543 2.37 1.99 36.23
N LEU A 544 1.05 1.98 35.99
CA LEU A 544 0.10 2.86 36.66
C LEU A 544 -0.31 2.39 38.07
N GLY A 545 0.09 1.20 38.54
CA GLY A 545 -0.25 0.68 39.87
C GLY A 545 -1.76 0.53 40.13
N SER A 546 -2.17 0.47 41.41
CA SER A 546 -3.57 0.28 41.80
C SER A 546 -4.36 1.58 41.99
N SER A 547 -3.69 2.68 42.33
CA SER A 547 -4.28 4.03 42.37
C SER A 547 -3.94 4.77 41.09
N ARG A 548 -4.94 5.41 40.45
CA ARG A 548 -4.75 6.26 39.26
C ARG A 548 -4.53 7.72 39.61
N ASN A 549 -5.01 8.16 40.77
CA ASN A 549 -4.87 9.53 41.26
C ASN A 549 -3.45 9.81 41.75
N GLY A 550 -3.02 11.06 41.59
CA GLY A 550 -1.69 11.55 41.96
C GLY A 550 -1.29 12.73 41.09
N THR A 551 -0.12 13.30 41.37
CA THR A 551 0.48 14.29 40.48
C THR A 551 1.36 13.58 39.47
N TYR A 552 0.99 13.67 38.20
CA TYR A 552 1.82 13.17 37.10
C TYR A 552 2.72 14.29 36.61
N THR A 553 4.00 13.99 36.42
CA THR A 553 4.98 14.94 35.94
C THR A 553 5.59 14.41 34.65
N LEU A 554 5.45 15.17 33.56
CA LEU A 554 6.25 14.94 32.37
C LEU A 554 7.57 15.70 32.51
N LYS A 555 8.69 14.97 32.59
CA LYS A 555 10.03 15.54 32.63
C LYS A 555 10.71 15.36 31.28
N VAL A 556 11.18 16.47 30.71
CA VAL A 556 11.90 16.51 29.42
C VAL A 556 13.28 17.09 29.67
N VAL A 557 14.32 16.38 29.25
CA VAL A 557 15.72 16.80 29.37
C VAL A 557 16.35 16.78 28.00
N ASP A 558 16.98 17.89 27.60
CA ASP A 558 17.93 17.90 26.50
C ASP A 558 19.32 17.48 27.02
N THR A 559 19.92 16.51 26.36
CA THR A 559 21.20 15.89 26.74
C THR A 559 22.35 16.24 25.78
N ALA A 560 22.09 17.02 24.73
CA ALA A 560 23.10 17.53 23.81
C ALA A 560 23.16 19.07 23.88
N ALA A 561 24.22 19.66 23.32
CA ALA A 561 24.43 21.10 23.30
C ALA A 561 24.08 21.69 21.93
N GLN A 562 23.71 22.98 21.91
CA GLN A 562 23.45 23.85 20.73
C GLN A 562 22.01 23.85 20.23
N ASP A 563 21.14 22.96 20.73
CA ASP A 563 19.75 22.87 20.35
C ASP A 563 18.84 23.26 21.52
N THR A 564 17.66 23.81 21.19
CA THR A 564 16.66 24.17 22.20
C THR A 564 15.29 23.81 21.66
N GLY A 565 14.33 23.66 22.57
CA GLY A 565 12.96 23.43 22.17
C GLY A 565 11.94 23.85 23.20
N THR A 566 10.71 23.39 22.98
CA THR A 566 9.56 23.79 23.80
C THR A 566 8.65 22.59 23.98
N LEU A 567 8.32 22.28 25.24
CA LEU A 567 7.22 21.40 25.57
C LEU A 567 5.92 22.18 25.36
N LEU A 568 5.21 21.90 24.27
CA LEU A 568 3.99 22.61 23.89
C LEU A 568 2.82 22.11 24.74
N ASP A 569 2.52 20.81 24.62
CA ASP A 569 1.44 20.14 25.32
C ASP A 569 1.67 18.64 25.50
N TRP A 570 0.96 18.06 26.44
CA TRP A 570 0.87 16.62 26.63
C TRP A 570 -0.47 16.24 27.25
N LYS A 571 -0.90 15.01 26.99
CA LYS A 571 -2.17 14.45 27.45
C LYS A 571 -1.95 13.08 28.06
N LEU A 572 -2.60 12.83 29.17
CA LEU A 572 -2.65 11.57 29.90
C LEU A 572 -4.08 11.04 29.89
N SER A 573 -4.27 9.83 29.39
CA SER A 573 -5.56 9.13 29.38
C SER A 573 -5.48 7.92 30.32
N LEU A 574 -6.35 7.85 31.35
CA LEU A 574 -6.28 6.88 32.46
C LEU A 574 -7.57 6.11 32.74
#